data_AF-A0AAN8WND6-F1
#
_entry.id   AF-A0AAN8WND6-F1
#
_cell.length_a   1.000
_cell.length_b   1.000
_cell.length_c   1.000
_cell.angle_alpha   90.00
_cell.angle_beta   90.00
_cell.angle_gamma   90.00
#
_symmetry.space_group_name_H-M   'P 1'
#
loop_
_entity.id
_entity.type
_entity.pdbx_description
1 polymer ?
#
loop_
_entity_poly.entity_id
_entity_poly.type
_entity_poly.pdbx_seq_one_letter_code
_entity_poly.pdbx_strand_id
1 'polypeptide(L)'
;MKRRTQPEEDRLQYKKRLHYFFTDILRWIIVMTAMVMISTNYMMSYVWAPELYPTVVRSRGCCSCALAGHLGFFVTPFVTDVLAKHIWWVPSFVFASSGYIAACLVFLLPETKGLSLCETVQDIEKRWKSQKEMGYAQRSCLSGVKNCYA
;
A
#
# COMPACT_ATOMS: atom_id res chain seq x y z
N MET A 1 -29.91 20.38 50.18
CA MET A 1 -30.59 19.07 50.02
C MET A 1 -30.02 18.29 48.80
N LYS A 2 -28.70 18.06 48.72
CA LYS A 2 -28.04 17.54 47.50
C LYS A 2 -27.00 16.43 47.77
N ARG A 3 -27.27 15.57 48.76
CA ARG A 3 -26.31 14.53 49.23
C ARG A 3 -26.63 13.09 48.83
N ARG A 4 -27.72 12.81 48.09
CA ARG A 4 -28.09 11.43 47.69
C ARG A 4 -27.73 11.02 46.25
N THR A 5 -27.34 11.94 45.36
CA THR A 5 -27.01 11.63 43.94
C THR A 5 -25.52 11.40 43.63
N GLN A 6 -24.60 11.85 44.49
CA GLN A 6 -23.15 11.69 44.26
C GLN A 6 -22.65 10.24 44.04
N PRO A 7 -23.11 9.20 44.77
CA PRO A 7 -22.59 7.84 44.57
C PRO A 7 -22.99 7.22 43.22
N GLU A 8 -24.02 7.75 42.55
CA GLU A 8 -24.41 7.30 41.21
C GLU A 8 -23.63 8.02 40.11
N GLU A 9 -23.40 9.33 40.25
CA GLU A 9 -22.54 10.10 39.34
C GLU A 9 -21.11 9.57 39.31
N ASP A 10 -20.53 9.24 40.48
CA ASP A 10 -19.18 8.67 40.58
C ASP A 10 -19.07 7.29 39.89
N ARG A 11 -20.09 6.43 40.04
CA ARG A 11 -20.14 5.14 39.32
C ARG A 11 -20.30 5.31 37.82
N LEU A 12 -21.12 6.27 37.39
CA LEU A 12 -21.26 6.58 35.96
C LEU A 12 -19.95 7.15 35.39
N GLN A 13 -19.23 7.96 36.18
CA GLN A 13 -17.94 8.51 35.79
C GLN A 13 -16.86 7.42 35.67
N TYR A 14 -16.82 6.47 36.60
CA TYR A 14 -15.96 5.29 36.51
C TYR A 14 -16.29 4.44 35.28
N LYS A 15 -17.58 4.18 35.02
CA LYS A 15 -18.01 3.41 33.84
C LYS A 15 -17.67 4.12 32.53
N LYS A 16 -17.82 5.45 32.47
CA LYS A 16 -17.38 6.27 31.32
C LYS A 16 -15.87 6.23 31.15
N ARG A 17 -15.11 6.45 32.23
CA ARG A 17 -13.63 6.38 32.21
C ARG A 17 -13.14 4.99 31.79
N LEU A 18 -13.80 3.94 32.27
CA LEU A 18 -13.50 2.55 31.90
C LEU A 18 -13.82 2.27 30.42
N HIS A 19 -14.93 2.81 29.90
CA HIS A 19 -15.25 2.72 28.48
C HIS A 19 -14.26 3.50 27.61
N TYR A 20 -13.91 4.74 27.98
CA TYR A 20 -12.91 5.55 27.27
C TYR A 20 -11.56 4.83 27.24
N PHE A 21 -11.13 4.32 28.39
CA PHE A 21 -9.90 3.54 28.52
C PHE A 21 -9.89 2.32 27.59
N PHE A 22 -11.00 1.59 27.50
CA PHE A 22 -11.12 0.44 26.60
C PHE A 22 -11.09 0.86 25.12
N THR A 23 -11.79 1.94 24.74
CA THR A 23 -11.76 2.45 23.36
C THR A 23 -10.40 3.01 22.96
N ASP A 24 -9.68 3.64 23.88
CA ASP A 24 -8.32 4.14 23.64
C ASP A 24 -7.36 2.97 23.42
N ILE A 25 -7.40 1.94 24.28
CA ILE A 25 -6.58 0.73 24.10
C ILE A 25 -6.86 0.08 22.75
N LEU A 26 -8.13 -0.08 22.38
CA LEU A 26 -8.50 -0.68 21.10
C LEU A 26 -7.96 0.14 19.91
N ARG A 27 -8.06 1.47 19.97
CA ARG A 27 -7.50 2.37 18.95
C ARG A 27 -5.98 2.23 18.84
N TRP A 28 -5.27 2.19 19.96
CA TRP A 28 -3.82 1.99 19.97
C TRP A 28 -3.41 0.65 19.38
N ILE A 29 -4.12 -0.44 19.72
CA ILE A 29 -3.86 -1.77 19.15
C ILE A 29 -3.99 -1.75 17.62
N ILE A 30 -5.08 -1.19 17.09
CA ILE A 30 -5.32 -1.11 15.65
C ILE A 30 -4.19 -0.33 14.94
N VAL A 31 -3.76 0.80 15.51
CA VAL A 31 -2.68 1.62 14.93
C VAL A 31 -1.34 0.88 14.96
N MET A 32 -1.02 0.21 16.06
CA MET A 32 0.23 -0.56 16.20
C MET A 32 0.27 -1.71 15.20
N THR A 33 -0.82 -2.45 15.04
CA THR A 33 -0.91 -3.54 14.06
C THR A 33 -0.74 -3.02 12.63
N ALA A 34 -1.33 -1.86 12.30
CA ALA A 34 -1.16 -1.25 10.98
C ALA A 34 0.30 -0.84 10.72
N MET A 35 0.97 -0.26 11.72
CA MET A 35 2.38 0.18 11.59
C MET A 35 3.34 -0.98 11.34
N VAL A 36 3.20 -2.09 12.09
CA VAL A 36 4.07 -3.27 11.90
C VAL A 36 3.86 -3.90 10.52
N MET A 37 2.62 -3.90 10.01
CA MET A 37 2.31 -4.45 8.69
C MET A 37 2.92 -3.60 7.57
N ILE A 38 2.76 -2.27 7.63
CA ILE A 38 3.35 -1.36 6.64
C ILE A 38 4.88 -1.45 6.65
N SER A 39 5.49 -1.50 7.84
CA SER A 39 6.95 -1.62 8.00
C SER A 39 7.49 -2.92 7.39
N THR A 40 6.80 -4.03 7.63
CA THR A 40 7.18 -5.34 7.07
C THR A 40 7.07 -5.35 5.55
N ASN A 41 6.00 -4.78 5.00
CA ASN A 41 5.82 -4.65 3.55
C ASN A 41 6.93 -3.80 2.91
N TYR A 42 7.31 -2.68 3.54
CA TYR A 42 8.41 -1.84 3.06
C TYR A 42 9.75 -2.57 3.07
N MET A 43 10.05 -3.30 4.16
CA MET A 43 11.25 -4.13 4.25
C MET A 43 11.27 -5.22 3.17
N MET A 44 10.16 -5.94 2.97
CA MET A 44 10.04 -6.94 1.92
C MET A 44 10.30 -6.32 0.54
N SER A 45 9.67 -5.19 0.24
CA SER A 45 9.86 -4.47 -1.03
C SER A 45 11.33 -4.10 -1.27
N TYR A 46 12.05 -3.71 -0.21
CA TYR A 46 13.47 -3.39 -0.26
C TYR A 46 14.35 -4.61 -0.54
N VAL A 47 14.02 -5.77 0.02
CA VAL A 47 14.73 -7.03 -0.21
C VAL A 47 14.52 -7.54 -1.64
N TRP A 48 13.34 -7.32 -2.22
CA TRP A 48 13.01 -7.75 -3.59
C TRP A 48 13.52 -6.78 -4.66
N ALA A 49 13.73 -5.51 -4.33
CA ALA A 49 14.27 -4.52 -5.26
C ALA A 49 15.60 -4.95 -5.94
N PRO A 50 16.64 -5.44 -5.24
CA PRO A 50 17.86 -5.86 -5.90
C PRO A 50 17.70 -7.08 -6.82
N GLU A 51 16.73 -7.95 -6.57
CA GLU A 51 16.43 -9.11 -7.41
C GLU A 51 15.70 -8.74 -8.70
N LEU A 52 14.89 -7.67 -8.66
CA LEU A 52 14.14 -7.22 -9.83
C LEU A 52 14.93 -6.24 -10.72
N TYR A 53 15.80 -5.43 -10.13
CA TYR A 53 16.49 -4.34 -10.82
C TYR A 53 17.97 -4.65 -11.08
N PRO A 54 18.41 -4.71 -12.36
CA PRO A 54 19.83 -4.76 -12.69
C PRO A 54 20.55 -3.50 -12.18
N THR A 55 21.84 -3.62 -11.87
CA THR A 55 22.66 -2.59 -11.20
C THR A 55 22.60 -1.20 -11.87
N VAL A 56 22.40 -1.14 -13.19
CA VAL A 56 22.29 0.11 -13.96
C VAL A 56 20.98 0.89 -13.75
N VAL A 57 19.89 0.23 -13.37
CA VAL A 57 18.57 0.86 -13.14
C VAL A 57 18.21 0.94 -11.67
N ARG A 58 18.95 0.25 -10.79
CA ARG A 58 18.71 0.22 -9.34
C ARG A 58 18.73 1.61 -8.71
N SER A 59 19.67 2.49 -9.09
CA SER A 59 19.73 3.87 -8.55
C SER A 59 18.51 4.70 -8.97
N ARG A 60 18.09 4.61 -10.25
CA ARG A 60 16.93 5.32 -10.78
C ARG A 60 15.62 4.81 -10.18
N GLY A 61 15.50 3.48 -10.03
CA GLY A 61 14.37 2.83 -9.37
C GLY A 61 14.22 3.26 -7.92
N CYS A 62 15.33 3.25 -7.16
CA CYS A 62 15.36 3.66 -5.75
C CYS A 62 14.87 5.11 -5.55
N CYS A 63 15.28 6.04 -6.41
CA CYS A 63 14.77 7.42 -6.35
C CYS A 63 13.27 7.49 -6.64
N SER A 64 12.76 6.76 -7.63
CA SER A 64 11.34 6.79 -7.98
C SER A 64 10.43 6.25 -6.87
N CYS A 65 10.81 5.16 -6.20
CA CYS A 65 10.04 4.64 -5.08
C CYS A 65 10.15 5.53 -3.84
N ALA A 66 11.32 6.13 -3.56
CA ALA A 66 11.46 7.12 -2.48
C ALA A 66 10.60 8.37 -2.73
N LEU A 67 10.57 8.89 -3.96
CA LEU A 67 9.70 10.02 -4.33
C LEU A 67 8.22 9.68 -4.15
N ALA A 68 7.79 8.48 -4.55
CA ALA A 68 6.41 8.03 -4.33
C ALA A 68 6.06 7.93 -2.83
N GLY A 69 6.98 7.43 -1.99
CA GLY A 69 6.81 7.41 -0.53
C GLY A 69 6.73 8.81 0.08
N HIS A 70 7.57 9.74 -0.37
CA HIS A 70 7.54 11.14 0.08
C HIS A 70 6.23 11.85 -0.29
N LEU A 71 5.66 11.58 -1.47
CA LEU A 71 4.35 12.12 -1.82
C LEU A 71 3.27 11.66 -0.84
N GLY A 72 3.29 10.39 -0.43
CA GLY A 72 2.40 9.89 0.63
C GLY A 72 2.57 10.61 1.96
N PHE A 73 3.82 10.91 2.34
CA PHE A 73 4.11 11.68 3.55
C PHE A 73 3.56 13.11 3.49
N PHE A 74 3.71 13.81 2.36
CA PHE A 74 3.15 15.17 2.21
C PHE A 74 1.63 15.19 2.16
N VAL A 75 1.01 14.16 1.58
CA VAL A 75 -0.47 14.03 1.51
C VAL A 75 -1.07 13.70 2.88
N THR A 76 -0.32 13.03 3.76
CA THR A 76 -0.79 12.60 5.09
C THR A 76 -1.41 13.72 5.92
N PRO A 77 -0.70 14.84 6.24
CA PRO A 77 -1.27 15.91 7.06
C PRO A 77 -2.53 16.50 6.43
N PHE A 78 -2.58 16.66 5.10
CA PHE A 78 -3.76 17.16 4.39
C PHE A 78 -4.98 16.27 4.58
N VAL A 79 -4.80 14.95 4.46
CA VAL A 79 -5.86 13.96 4.71
C VAL A 79 -6.31 14.01 6.16
N THR A 80 -5.39 14.07 7.13
CA THR A 80 -5.79 14.17 8.54
C THR A 80 -6.48 15.49 8.88
N ASP A 81 -5.99 16.64 8.44
CA ASP A 81 -6.52 17.95 8.85
C ASP A 81 -7.92 18.24 8.25
N VAL A 82 -8.12 17.82 7.00
CA VAL A 82 -9.40 18.02 6.29
C VAL A 82 -10.43 16.97 6.73
N LEU A 83 -10.01 15.71 6.85
CA LEU A 83 -10.93 14.59 7.03
C LEU A 83 -11.20 14.27 8.51
N ALA A 84 -10.26 14.54 9.43
CA ALA A 84 -10.49 14.33 10.86
C ALA A 84 -11.52 15.28 11.46
N LYS A 85 -11.76 16.45 10.82
CA LYS A 85 -12.82 17.39 11.23
C LYS A 85 -14.21 16.83 11.02
N HIS A 86 -14.39 15.98 10.01
CA HIS A 86 -15.70 15.44 9.69
C HIS A 86 -15.93 14.11 10.41
N ILE A 87 -14.93 13.22 10.40
CA ILE A 87 -15.10 11.84 10.87
C ILE A 87 -13.77 11.27 11.40
N TRP A 88 -13.72 10.87 12.68
CA TRP A 88 -12.49 10.46 13.38
C TRP A 88 -11.85 9.13 12.93
N TRP A 89 -12.60 8.26 12.24
CA TRP A 89 -12.18 6.90 11.83
C TRP A 89 -11.76 6.82 10.36
N VAL A 90 -12.09 7.83 9.55
CA VAL A 90 -11.81 7.83 8.11
C VAL A 90 -10.31 7.89 7.79
N PRO A 91 -9.48 8.73 8.44
CA PRO A 91 -8.05 8.78 8.13
C PRO A 91 -7.39 7.41 8.32
N SER A 92 -7.69 6.73 9.44
CA SER A 92 -7.15 5.41 9.74
C SER A 92 -7.54 4.36 8.69
N PHE A 93 -8.78 4.41 8.19
CA PHE A 93 -9.26 3.48 7.17
C PHE A 93 -8.60 3.72 5.82
N VAL A 94 -8.40 4.98 5.43
CA VAL A 94 -7.72 5.35 4.17
C VAL A 94 -6.29 4.81 4.16
N PHE A 95 -5.50 5.06 5.21
CA PHE A 95 -4.12 4.56 5.27
C PHE A 95 -4.03 3.03 5.31
N ALA A 96 -4.94 2.38 6.05
CA ALA A 96 -5.00 0.92 6.10
C ALA A 96 -5.35 0.32 4.72
N SER A 97 -6.33 0.88 4.02
CA SER A 97 -6.75 0.41 2.69
C SER A 97 -5.65 0.60 1.65
N SER A 98 -4.93 1.72 1.65
CA SER A 98 -3.81 1.94 0.71
C SER A 98 -2.67 0.95 0.92
N GLY A 99 -2.36 0.62 2.19
CA GLY A 99 -1.34 -0.38 2.52
C GLY A 99 -1.78 -1.79 2.11
N TYR A 100 -3.05 -2.11 2.29
CA TYR A 100 -3.62 -3.40 1.87
C TYR A 100 -3.61 -3.55 0.35
N ILE A 101 -3.99 -2.52 -0.39
CA ILE A 101 -3.93 -2.52 -1.86
C ILE A 101 -2.49 -2.72 -2.33
N ALA A 102 -1.52 -2.02 -1.74
CA ALA A 102 -0.10 -2.20 -2.08
C ALA A 102 0.38 -3.63 -1.81
N ALA A 103 0.05 -4.19 -0.63
CA ALA A 103 0.39 -5.57 -0.28
C ALA A 103 -0.29 -6.60 -1.20
N CYS A 104 -1.57 -6.39 -1.54
CA CYS A 104 -2.28 -7.21 -2.51
C CYS A 104 -1.65 -7.11 -3.90
N LEU A 105 -1.18 -5.92 -4.31
CA LEU A 105 -0.52 -5.75 -5.61
C LEU A 105 0.83 -6.48 -5.65
N VAL A 106 1.57 -6.49 -4.54
CA VAL A 106 2.81 -7.27 -4.38
C VAL A 106 2.52 -8.76 -4.40
N PHE A 107 1.42 -9.20 -3.75
CA PHE A 107 1.00 -10.60 -3.77
C PHE A 107 0.43 -11.06 -5.12
N LEU A 108 -0.20 -10.14 -5.86
CA LEU A 108 -0.76 -10.37 -7.19
C LEU A 108 0.30 -10.27 -8.28
N LEU A 109 1.49 -9.74 -7.99
CA LEU A 109 2.68 -10.02 -8.78
C LEU A 109 2.98 -11.51 -8.54
N PRO A 110 2.64 -12.41 -9.48
CA PRO A 110 2.91 -13.83 -9.31
C PRO A 110 4.40 -13.94 -9.05
N GLU A 111 4.75 -14.64 -7.97
CA GLU A 111 6.12 -14.84 -7.56
C GLU A 111 7.00 -15.04 -8.79
N THR A 112 7.99 -14.17 -8.93
CA THR A 112 9.13 -14.25 -9.84
C THR A 112 10.02 -15.46 -9.49
N LYS A 113 9.44 -16.59 -9.07
CA LYS A 113 10.13 -17.85 -8.82
C LYS A 113 10.57 -18.44 -10.16
N GLY A 114 11.85 -18.27 -10.47
CA GLY A 114 12.56 -19.19 -11.34
C GLY A 114 13.10 -18.63 -12.66
N LEU A 115 13.07 -17.31 -12.88
CA LEU A 115 13.78 -16.73 -14.03
C LEU A 115 15.13 -16.18 -13.56
N SER A 116 16.20 -16.80 -14.06
CA SER A 116 17.57 -16.34 -13.88
C SER A 116 17.70 -14.86 -14.28
N LEU A 117 18.37 -14.12 -13.40
CA LEU A 117 18.61 -12.69 -13.48
C LEU A 117 19.24 -12.34 -14.84
N CYS A 118 18.57 -11.54 -15.67
CA CYS A 118 19.19 -10.95 -16.86
C CYS A 118 20.29 -9.99 -16.40
N GLU A 119 21.54 -10.46 -16.36
CA GLU A 119 22.69 -9.70 -15.87
C GLU A 119 23.10 -8.53 -16.79
N THR A 120 22.55 -8.45 -18.02
CA THR A 120 23.01 -7.48 -19.04
C THR A 120 21.85 -6.72 -19.71
N VAL A 121 22.05 -5.41 -19.94
CA VAL A 121 21.11 -4.50 -20.64
C VAL A 121 20.70 -5.03 -22.02
N GLN A 122 21.59 -5.76 -22.71
CA GLN A 122 21.30 -6.40 -24.00
C GLN A 122 20.20 -7.47 -23.94
N ASP A 123 20.02 -8.13 -22.79
CA ASP A 123 18.97 -9.14 -22.61
C ASP A 123 17.61 -8.47 -22.36
N ILE A 124 17.61 -7.33 -21.66
CA ILE A 124 16.44 -6.45 -21.49
C ILE A 124 15.98 -5.90 -22.84
N GLU A 125 16.91 -5.46 -23.69
CA GLU A 125 16.64 -4.95 -25.04
C GLU A 125 16.03 -6.04 -25.94
N LYS A 126 16.53 -7.28 -25.86
CA LYS A 126 15.98 -8.42 -26.61
C LYS A 126 14.56 -8.78 -26.14
N ARG A 127 14.30 -8.76 -24.83
CA ARG A 127 12.97 -8.97 -24.24
C ARG A 127 11.98 -7.86 -24.59
N TRP A 128 12.43 -6.61 -24.64
CA TRP A 128 11.61 -5.47 -25.07
C TRP A 128 11.28 -5.53 -26.55
N LYS A 129 12.22 -5.95 -27.40
CA LYS A 129 11.96 -6.22 -28.81
C LYS A 129 10.96 -7.36 -28.99
N SER A 130 11.11 -8.49 -28.28
CA SER A 130 10.18 -9.62 -28.39
C SER A 130 8.76 -9.30 -27.86
N GLN A 131 8.64 -8.47 -26.83
CA GLN A 131 7.35 -7.96 -26.35
C GLN A 131 6.66 -7.03 -27.36
N LYS A 132 7.43 -6.16 -28.03
CA LYS A 132 6.91 -5.36 -29.15
C LYS A 132 6.47 -6.25 -30.30
N GLU A 133 7.29 -7.22 -30.70
CA GLU A 133 6.98 -8.18 -31.76
C GLU A 133 5.72 -8.99 -31.44
N MET A 134 5.53 -9.45 -30.20
CA MET A 134 4.29 -10.12 -29.77
C MET A 134 3.07 -9.19 -29.78
N GLY A 135 3.22 -7.93 -29.36
CA GLY A 135 2.15 -6.93 -29.45
C GLY A 135 1.78 -6.55 -30.89
N TYR A 136 2.75 -6.54 -31.81
CA TYR A 136 2.54 -6.36 -33.24
C TYR A 136 1.87 -7.60 -33.86
N ALA A 137 2.33 -8.81 -33.55
CA ALA A 137 1.73 -10.06 -34.03
C ALA A 137 0.27 -10.20 -33.55
N GLN A 138 -0.02 -9.85 -32.31
CA GLN A 138 -1.38 -9.90 -31.78
C GLN A 138 -2.30 -8.86 -32.41
N ARG A 139 -1.80 -7.64 -32.70
CA ARG A 139 -2.53 -6.65 -33.50
C ARG A 139 -2.72 -7.11 -34.95
N SER A 140 -1.73 -7.79 -35.53
CA SER A 140 -1.81 -8.34 -36.89
C SER A 140 -2.85 -9.47 -37.00
N CYS A 141 -2.92 -10.38 -36.03
CA CYS A 141 -3.96 -11.40 -35.95
C CYS A 141 -5.35 -10.79 -35.73
N LEU A 142 -5.47 -9.76 -34.90
CA LEU A 142 -6.71 -9.01 -34.70
C LEU A 142 -7.16 -8.25 -35.96
N SER A 143 -6.23 -7.74 -36.78
CA SER A 143 -6.57 -7.18 -38.09
C SER A 143 -6.90 -8.25 -39.14
N GLY A 144 -6.26 -9.41 -39.09
CA GLY A 144 -6.56 -10.54 -39.98
C GLY A 144 -7.96 -11.11 -39.76
N VAL A 145 -8.40 -11.22 -38.50
CA VAL A 145 -9.77 -11.65 -38.17
C VAL A 145 -10.82 -10.64 -38.65
N LYS A 146 -10.54 -9.34 -38.58
CA LYS A 146 -11.47 -8.30 -39.07
C LYS A 146 -11.65 -8.32 -40.59
N ASN A 147 -10.61 -8.70 -41.34
CA ASN A 147 -10.68 -8.79 -42.80
C ASN A 147 -11.31 -10.10 -43.31
N CYS A 148 -11.50 -11.12 -42.46
CA CYS A 148 -12.21 -12.36 -42.82
C CYS A 148 -13.73 -12.29 -42.56
N TYR A 149 -14.21 -11.22 -41.93
CA TYR A 149 -15.64 -10.99 -41.62
C TYR A 149 -16.29 -9.89 -42.48
N ALA A 150 -15.59 -9.42 -43.51
CA ALA A 150 -16.07 -8.47 -44.54
C ALA A 150 -15.99 -9.15 -45.90
#